data_AF-A0AAU6FB00-F1
#
_entry.id   AF-A0AAU6FB00-F1
#
_cell.length_a   1.000
_cell.length_b   1.000
_cell.length_c   1.000
_cell.angle_alpha   90.00
_cell.angle_beta   90.00
_cell.angle_gamma   90.00
#
_symmetry.space_group_name_H-M   'P 1'
#
loop_
_entity.id
_entity.type
_entity.pdbx_description
1 polymer ?
#
loop_
_entity_poly.entity_id
_entity_poly.type
_entity_poly.pdbx_seq_one_letter_code
_entity_poly.pdbx_strand_id
1 'polypeptide(L)'
;MAPSEITRAGILQAIAEHDQLGPEAFRDAYGFHAAAIYFLQYEGKLYDSKAIAGVAHRYDFGRALKPSQLSGGLKHAVAWLRREGFTVVEPPKSFHRRVGDVRPARRATGPALHRPILLLWAIGQAMAGAPRLQPWSFTRDAFAPLLVKYGQAEDEAEGARYPFWALVRDDLWIVETADDLTLTSRGRRPTLESLNAVDPSGGLREDDYNLIRSQPEVAASAAAGLIIRYFHLLPAGLLEDFGLHDLLAGRWPDALRPLLGETFTDRDAIGRVHGGQKRAGIGCLADGILSVFSDDKGPYADGRIPDTTWIAYVSDGLSGDQKLTDGNELMAEHQVAGRPLRYWHKPFQGQWSFETWAVIVQRRLRWGTGDDKQPRREFLWVLAPIPSPERDTWPPEVREAVDADAGELHDDTGNYRLSDLTTDRDEPSDTGESDTEAYKRLAQKAEANAERRGQLKKPTLADKYVRDPSARGAVLTRCQNRCESPQCAGHPSERTKAGLPILQVDHVKDLAKGGPDVPSNMIALCPNCHALKTYGENREKLGRLLAATARRLHEEKLA
;
A
#
# COMPACT_ATOMS: atom_id res chain seq x y z
N MET A 1 -12.89 -11.35 30.25
CA MET A 1 -13.64 -10.09 30.08
C MET A 1 -13.17 -9.12 31.15
N ALA A 2 -12.62 -7.96 30.79
CA ALA A 2 -12.31 -6.93 31.79
C ALA A 2 -13.63 -6.40 32.38
N PRO A 3 -13.71 -6.12 33.70
CA PRO A 3 -14.95 -5.68 34.32
C PRO A 3 -15.44 -4.42 33.61
N SER A 4 -16.75 -4.42 33.37
CA SER A 4 -17.47 -3.36 32.70
C SER A 4 -17.40 -2.09 33.55
N GLU A 5 -16.70 -1.10 32.98
CA GLU A 5 -17.14 0.29 32.95
C GLU A 5 -16.68 1.21 34.11
N ILE A 6 -15.81 2.16 33.76
CA ILE A 6 -15.32 3.26 34.64
C ILE A 6 -16.43 4.25 35.00
N THR A 7 -16.28 4.94 36.13
CA THR A 7 -17.25 5.92 36.66
C THR A 7 -16.83 7.36 36.37
N ARG A 8 -17.81 8.28 36.38
CA ARG A 8 -17.55 9.73 36.31
C ARG A 8 -16.55 10.21 37.37
N ALA A 9 -16.62 9.67 38.59
CA ALA A 9 -15.71 10.04 39.68
C ALA A 9 -14.27 9.60 39.39
N GLY A 10 -14.09 8.36 38.92
CA GLY A 10 -12.78 7.84 38.51
C GLY A 10 -12.18 8.63 37.34
N ILE A 11 -13.01 9.06 36.38
CA ILE A 11 -12.58 9.92 35.27
C ILE A 11 -12.10 11.28 35.76
N LEU A 12 -12.83 11.94 36.67
CA LEU A 12 -12.41 13.22 37.23
C LEU A 12 -11.10 13.12 38.02
N GLN A 13 -10.88 12.02 38.74
CA GLN A 13 -9.60 11.80 39.43
C GLN A 13 -8.45 11.59 38.45
N ALA A 14 -8.67 10.87 37.35
CA ALA A 14 -7.67 10.73 36.29
C ALA A 14 -7.36 12.08 35.59
N ILE A 15 -8.37 12.93 35.38
CA ILE A 15 -8.17 14.30 34.86
C ILE A 15 -7.35 15.15 35.83
N ALA A 16 -7.68 15.11 37.13
CA ALA A 16 -6.95 15.88 38.14
C ALA A 16 -5.48 15.45 38.24
N GLU A 17 -5.20 14.14 38.17
CA GLU A 17 -3.83 13.63 38.13
C GLU A 17 -3.10 14.02 36.85
N HIS A 18 -3.78 13.98 35.70
CA HIS A 18 -3.22 14.47 34.43
C HIS A 18 -2.83 15.94 34.53
N ASP A 19 -3.70 16.78 35.11
CA ASP A 19 -3.42 18.21 35.31
C ASP A 19 -2.26 18.46 36.28
N GLN A 20 -2.04 17.60 37.27
CA GLN A 20 -0.92 17.69 38.20
C GLN A 20 0.42 17.26 37.60
N LEU A 21 0.43 16.16 36.83
CA LEU A 21 1.66 15.62 36.23
C LEU A 21 2.05 16.32 34.93
N GLY A 22 1.07 16.83 34.20
CA GLY A 22 1.24 17.28 32.82
C GLY A 22 1.16 16.12 31.81
N PRO A 23 0.85 16.43 30.53
CA PRO A 23 0.43 15.44 29.54
C PRO A 23 1.52 14.44 29.16
N GLU A 24 2.79 14.85 29.05
CA GLU A 24 3.90 13.94 28.72
C GLU A 24 4.21 12.97 29.85
N ALA A 25 4.42 13.50 31.07
CA ALA A 25 4.70 12.68 32.25
C ALA A 25 3.55 11.72 32.58
N PHE A 26 2.30 12.13 32.39
CA PHE A 26 1.13 11.25 32.55
C PHE A 26 1.16 10.08 31.56
N ARG A 27 1.46 10.35 30.29
CA ARG A 27 1.58 9.31 29.26
C ARG A 27 2.70 8.33 29.57
N ASP A 28 3.87 8.83 29.92
CA ASP A 28 5.05 8.00 30.23
C ASP A 28 4.82 7.14 31.48
N ALA A 29 4.21 7.70 32.53
CA ALA A 29 3.92 6.99 33.77
C ALA A 29 3.01 5.77 33.55
N TYR A 30 2.06 5.86 32.61
CA TYR A 30 1.09 4.80 32.33
C TYR A 30 1.34 4.04 31.02
N GLY A 31 2.41 4.39 30.30
CA GLY A 31 2.79 3.80 29.01
C GLY A 31 1.81 4.11 27.87
N PHE A 32 1.00 5.17 27.97
CA PHE A 32 0.10 5.60 26.91
C PHE A 32 0.81 6.48 25.88
N HIS A 33 0.22 6.58 24.70
CA HIS A 33 0.63 7.52 23.66
C HIS A 33 -0.44 8.58 23.47
N ALA A 34 -0.03 9.74 22.93
CA ALA A 34 -0.95 10.81 22.58
C ALA A 34 -2.11 10.28 21.71
N ALA A 35 -3.32 10.74 22.01
CA ALA A 35 -4.49 10.39 21.23
C ALA A 35 -4.39 10.97 19.83
N ALA A 36 -4.73 10.17 18.82
CA ALA A 36 -4.68 10.58 17.41
C ALA A 36 -6.05 11.02 16.86
N ILE A 37 -7.15 10.58 17.49
CA ILE A 37 -8.50 10.69 16.92
C ILE A 37 -9.50 11.22 17.94
N TYR A 38 -9.49 10.72 19.18
CA TYR A 38 -10.51 11.06 20.18
C TYR A 38 -9.90 11.77 21.37
N PHE A 39 -10.40 12.96 21.67
CA PHE A 39 -10.01 13.75 22.84
C PHE A 39 -11.23 13.94 23.73
N LEU A 40 -11.01 13.76 25.04
CA LEU A 40 -11.97 14.13 26.05
C LEU A 40 -11.89 15.66 26.22
N GLN A 41 -13.02 16.36 26.11
CA GLN A 41 -13.10 17.79 26.38
C GLN A 41 -13.71 18.01 27.77
N TYR A 42 -12.97 18.68 28.64
CA TYR A 42 -13.43 18.99 30.00
C TYR A 42 -12.86 20.34 30.44
N GLU A 43 -13.73 21.25 30.90
CA GLU A 43 -13.39 22.61 31.36
C GLU A 43 -12.47 23.39 30.38
N GLY A 44 -12.77 23.30 29.08
CA GLY A 44 -12.04 24.00 28.02
C GLY A 44 -10.68 23.38 27.63
N LYS A 45 -10.27 22.29 28.29
CA LYS A 45 -9.05 21.54 27.97
C LYS A 45 -9.36 20.24 27.22
N LEU A 46 -8.37 19.75 26.47
CA LEU A 46 -8.40 18.47 25.76
C LEU A 46 -7.47 17.46 26.43
N TYR A 47 -7.96 16.23 26.59
CA TYR A 47 -7.21 15.13 27.20
C TYR A 47 -7.24 13.89 26.31
N ASP A 48 -6.18 13.07 26.40
CA ASP A 48 -6.08 11.81 25.67
C ASP A 48 -7.15 10.82 26.14
N SER A 49 -8.23 10.67 25.37
CA SER A 49 -9.43 9.91 25.78
C SER A 49 -9.10 8.49 26.27
N LYS A 50 -8.21 7.79 25.55
CA LYS A 50 -7.79 6.43 25.90
C LYS A 50 -6.95 6.38 27.18
N ALA A 51 -6.06 7.35 27.39
CA ALA A 51 -5.22 7.41 28.57
C ALA A 51 -6.06 7.71 29.81
N ILE A 52 -6.94 8.72 29.73
CA ILE A 52 -7.87 9.05 30.82
C ILE A 52 -8.76 7.86 31.16
N ALA A 53 -9.36 7.20 30.17
CA ALA A 53 -10.20 6.03 30.43
C ALA A 53 -9.41 4.85 31.05
N GLY A 54 -8.17 4.65 30.62
CA GLY A 54 -7.30 3.61 31.16
C GLY A 54 -6.87 3.86 32.60
N VAL A 55 -6.60 5.11 32.96
CA VAL A 55 -6.21 5.51 34.32
C VAL A 55 -7.42 5.65 35.25
N ALA A 56 -8.58 6.07 34.74
CA ALA A 56 -9.84 6.08 35.50
C ALA A 56 -10.17 4.70 36.10
N HIS A 57 -9.87 3.63 35.36
CA HIS A 57 -10.02 2.26 35.85
C HIS A 57 -9.19 1.99 37.11
N ARG A 58 -8.07 2.71 37.34
CA ARG A 58 -7.32 2.61 38.60
C ARG A 58 -8.12 3.11 39.79
N TYR A 59 -8.79 4.24 39.62
CA TYR A 59 -9.55 4.88 40.68
C TYR A 59 -10.81 4.09 41.02
N ASP A 60 -11.42 3.46 40.03
CA ASP A 60 -12.62 2.64 40.24
C ASP A 60 -12.31 1.21 40.71
N PHE A 61 -11.22 0.60 40.23
CA PHE A 61 -10.95 -0.84 40.39
C PHE A 61 -9.53 -1.18 40.89
N GLY A 62 -8.77 -0.20 41.36
CA GLY A 62 -7.46 -0.38 41.98
C GLY A 62 -6.29 -0.64 41.02
N ARG A 63 -6.52 -0.73 39.69
CA ARG A 63 -5.45 -0.86 38.68
C ARG A 63 -5.71 -0.07 37.41
N ALA A 64 -4.68 0.61 36.88
CA ALA A 64 -4.77 1.22 35.55
C ALA A 64 -4.72 0.14 34.46
N LEU A 65 -5.46 0.34 33.37
CA LEU A 65 -5.37 -0.51 32.18
C LEU A 65 -4.15 -0.11 31.34
N LYS A 66 -3.48 -1.10 30.74
CA LYS A 66 -2.43 -0.86 29.75
C LYS A 66 -3.03 -0.51 28.39
N PRO A 67 -2.28 0.17 27.49
CA PRO A 67 -2.77 0.50 26.15
C PRO A 67 -3.23 -0.70 25.32
N SER A 68 -2.63 -1.88 25.52
CA SER A 68 -3.01 -3.11 24.82
C SER A 68 -4.34 -3.69 25.28
N GLN A 69 -4.81 -3.31 26.47
CA GLN A 69 -6.03 -3.84 27.09
C GLN A 69 -7.27 -2.98 26.80
N LEU A 70 -7.08 -1.81 26.19
CA LEU A 70 -8.15 -0.87 25.90
C LEU A 70 -8.09 -0.47 24.43
N SER A 71 -9.24 -0.34 23.77
CA SER A 71 -9.31 0.32 22.46
C SER A 71 -9.72 1.77 22.66
N GLY A 72 -9.06 2.69 21.97
CA GLY A 72 -9.37 4.12 22.03
C GLY A 72 -10.56 4.53 21.15
N GLY A 73 -11.21 3.59 20.45
CA GLY A 73 -12.28 3.89 19.51
C GLY A 73 -13.68 3.99 20.14
N LEU A 74 -14.67 4.28 19.28
CA LEU A 74 -16.08 4.51 19.64
C LEU A 74 -16.74 3.40 20.48
N LYS A 75 -16.24 2.15 20.40
CA LYS A 75 -16.83 1.00 21.08
C LYS A 75 -16.26 0.71 22.48
N HIS A 76 -15.19 1.39 22.91
CA HIS A 76 -14.55 1.17 24.22
C HIS A 76 -14.34 2.49 24.96
N ALA A 77 -13.12 3.05 24.99
CA ALA A 77 -12.79 4.22 25.81
C ALA A 77 -13.76 5.38 25.60
N VAL A 78 -14.09 5.67 24.33
CA VAL A 78 -15.03 6.74 23.98
C VAL A 78 -16.45 6.43 24.44
N ALA A 79 -16.91 5.18 24.31
CA ALA A 79 -18.22 4.77 24.81
C ALA A 79 -18.32 4.97 26.33
N TRP A 80 -17.28 4.57 27.07
CA TRP A 80 -17.25 4.73 28.53
C TRP A 80 -17.30 6.20 28.94
N LEU A 81 -16.44 7.05 28.34
CA LEU A 81 -16.39 8.47 28.63
C LEU A 81 -17.72 9.18 28.30
N ARG A 82 -18.32 8.87 27.14
CA ARG A 82 -19.61 9.45 26.73
C ARG A 82 -20.76 9.00 27.63
N ARG A 83 -20.77 7.74 28.07
CA ARG A 83 -21.80 7.23 28.98
C ARG A 83 -21.79 7.96 30.32
N GLU A 84 -20.60 8.30 30.82
CA GLU A 84 -20.43 9.07 32.06
C GLU A 84 -20.66 10.59 31.87
N GLY A 85 -21.20 11.01 30.72
CA GLY A 85 -21.63 12.38 30.46
C GLY A 85 -20.53 13.33 30.00
N PHE A 86 -19.36 12.82 29.60
CA PHE A 86 -18.32 13.68 29.05
C PHE A 86 -18.40 13.82 27.53
N THR A 87 -18.07 15.02 27.05
CA THR A 87 -17.92 15.31 25.62
C THR A 87 -16.61 14.74 25.12
N VAL A 88 -16.67 13.84 24.14
CA VAL A 88 -15.49 13.37 23.41
C VAL A 88 -15.55 13.92 21.99
N VAL A 89 -14.58 14.77 21.68
CA VAL A 89 -14.43 15.44 20.39
C VAL A 89 -13.38 14.73 19.54
N GLU A 90 -13.58 14.76 18.24
CA GLU A 90 -12.49 14.53 17.28
C GLU A 90 -11.91 15.92 16.96
N PRO A 91 -10.59 16.12 17.01
CA PRO A 91 -10.01 17.36 16.57
C PRO A 91 -10.29 17.50 15.07
N PRO A 92 -10.47 18.73 14.55
CA PRO A 92 -10.71 18.92 13.14
C PRO A 92 -9.56 18.29 12.36
N LYS A 93 -9.92 17.48 11.36
CA LYS A 93 -8.93 16.89 10.44
C LYS A 93 -8.11 18.02 9.82
N SER A 94 -6.79 17.82 9.72
CA SER A 94 -5.93 18.78 9.01
C SER A 94 -6.41 18.98 7.57
N PHE A 95 -6.10 20.14 6.98
CA PHE A 95 -6.42 20.44 5.58
C PHE A 95 -5.91 19.32 4.65
N HIS A 96 -4.64 18.93 4.82
CA HIS A 96 -4.02 17.82 4.09
C HIS A 96 -4.83 16.50 4.19
N ARG A 97 -5.31 16.16 5.39
CA ARG A 97 -6.13 14.95 5.58
C ARG A 97 -7.50 15.08 4.90
N ARG A 98 -8.15 16.24 4.98
CA ARG A 98 -9.45 16.46 4.32
C ARG A 98 -9.34 16.38 2.80
N VAL A 99 -8.31 17.00 2.21
CA VAL A 99 -8.01 16.85 0.77
C VAL A 99 -7.73 15.38 0.40
N GLY A 100 -6.99 14.66 1.24
CA GLY A 100 -6.74 13.23 1.07
C GLY A 100 -7.99 12.34 1.16
N ASP A 101 -8.98 12.74 1.97
CA ASP A 101 -10.27 12.06 2.13
C ASP A 101 -11.22 12.28 0.94
N VAL A 102 -10.94 13.26 0.06
CA VAL A 102 -11.72 13.47 -1.18
C VAL A 102 -11.49 12.28 -2.10
N ARG A 103 -12.44 11.34 -2.13
CA ARG A 103 -12.44 10.14 -2.98
C ARG A 103 -13.69 10.12 -3.86
N PRO A 104 -13.60 10.49 -5.15
CA PRO A 104 -14.71 10.41 -6.10
C PRO A 104 -15.36 9.04 -6.14
N ALA A 105 -16.67 9.03 -6.38
CA ALA A 105 -17.37 7.80 -6.71
C ALA A 105 -16.82 7.24 -8.04
N ARG A 106 -16.73 5.91 -8.10
CA ARG A 106 -16.30 5.18 -9.30
C ARG A 106 -17.40 5.21 -10.35
N ARG A 107 -17.04 5.44 -11.61
CA ARG A 107 -17.91 5.26 -12.78
C ARG A 107 -17.22 4.33 -13.78
N ALA A 108 -18.00 3.79 -14.72
CA ALA A 108 -17.45 2.94 -15.79
C ALA A 108 -16.38 3.67 -16.64
N THR A 109 -16.51 4.99 -16.79
CA THR A 109 -15.59 5.85 -17.55
C THR A 109 -14.44 6.42 -16.70
N GLY A 110 -14.30 6.00 -15.44
CA GLY A 110 -13.29 6.51 -14.50
C GLY A 110 -13.89 7.30 -13.33
N PRO A 111 -13.04 7.83 -12.42
CA PRO A 111 -13.52 8.59 -11.26
C PRO A 111 -14.15 9.93 -11.66
N ALA A 112 -15.18 10.36 -10.93
CA ALA A 112 -15.79 11.67 -11.17
C ALA A 112 -14.88 12.85 -10.72
N LEU A 113 -14.16 13.46 -11.67
CA LEU A 113 -13.08 14.42 -11.40
C LEU A 113 -13.53 15.82 -10.93
N HIS A 114 -14.83 16.10 -10.88
CA HIS A 114 -15.38 17.41 -10.51
C HIS A 114 -14.83 17.99 -9.19
N ARG A 115 -14.78 17.19 -8.12
CA ARG A 115 -14.29 17.66 -6.80
C ARG A 115 -12.78 17.96 -6.80
N PRO A 116 -11.91 17.05 -7.29
CA PRO A 116 -10.48 17.34 -7.46
C PRO A 116 -10.19 18.59 -8.30
N ILE A 117 -10.90 18.78 -9.42
CA ILE A 117 -10.71 19.94 -10.30
C ILE A 117 -11.07 21.23 -9.54
N LEU A 118 -12.20 21.27 -8.82
CA LEU A 118 -12.58 22.49 -8.08
C LEU A 118 -11.56 22.82 -6.98
N LEU A 119 -11.04 21.81 -6.29
CA LEU A 119 -10.00 21.99 -5.28
C LEU A 119 -8.68 22.48 -5.88
N LEU A 120 -8.22 21.90 -6.99
CA LEU A 120 -7.01 22.37 -7.68
C LEU A 120 -7.14 23.83 -8.10
N TRP A 121 -8.29 24.20 -8.67
CA TRP A 121 -8.56 25.58 -9.09
C TRP A 121 -8.55 26.51 -7.88
N ALA A 122 -9.23 26.15 -6.79
CA ALA A 122 -9.29 26.97 -5.59
C ALA A 122 -7.91 27.17 -4.91
N ILE A 123 -7.05 26.14 -4.93
CA ILE A 123 -5.66 26.25 -4.45
C ILE A 123 -4.90 27.26 -5.32
N GLY A 124 -5.02 27.18 -6.64
CA GLY A 124 -4.41 28.14 -7.57
C GLY A 124 -4.89 29.57 -7.36
N GLN A 125 -6.20 29.77 -7.19
CA GLN A 125 -6.77 31.09 -6.87
C GLN A 125 -6.23 31.67 -5.57
N ALA A 126 -6.14 30.86 -4.51
CA ALA A 126 -5.59 31.30 -3.23
C ALA A 126 -4.11 31.69 -3.33
N MET A 127 -3.32 30.93 -4.10
CA MET A 127 -1.90 31.23 -4.35
C MET A 127 -1.69 32.49 -5.21
N ALA A 128 -2.56 32.72 -6.19
CA ALA A 128 -2.60 33.96 -6.98
C ALA A 128 -3.12 35.17 -6.16
N GLY A 129 -3.62 34.91 -4.96
CA GLY A 129 -4.12 35.92 -4.03
C GLY A 129 -5.48 36.50 -4.38
N ALA A 130 -6.28 35.75 -5.14
CA ALA A 130 -7.67 36.09 -5.42
C ALA A 130 -8.53 36.08 -4.13
N PRO A 131 -9.70 36.75 -4.12
CA PRO A 131 -10.59 36.74 -2.95
C PRO A 131 -10.96 35.32 -2.50
N ARG A 132 -10.99 35.09 -1.18
CA ARG A 132 -11.30 33.77 -0.58
C ARG A 132 -12.66 33.24 -1.00
N LEU A 133 -13.68 34.10 -0.94
CA LEU A 133 -15.03 33.81 -1.37
C LEU A 133 -15.29 34.51 -2.69
N GLN A 134 -15.85 33.78 -3.64
CA GLN A 134 -16.17 34.28 -4.96
C GLN A 134 -17.61 33.93 -5.32
N PRO A 135 -18.33 34.80 -6.06
CA PRO A 135 -19.68 34.51 -6.50
C PRO A 135 -19.78 33.20 -7.29
N TRP A 136 -20.93 32.54 -7.17
CA TRP A 136 -21.23 31.32 -7.92
C TRP A 136 -21.07 31.53 -9.43
N SER A 137 -21.55 32.66 -9.96
CA SER A 137 -21.47 33.04 -11.37
C SER A 137 -20.02 33.05 -11.87
N PHE A 138 -19.13 33.75 -11.16
CA PHE A 138 -17.71 33.79 -11.47
C PHE A 138 -17.07 32.41 -11.38
N THR A 139 -17.34 31.68 -10.28
CA THR A 139 -16.78 30.34 -10.07
C THR A 139 -17.21 29.40 -11.19
N ARG A 140 -18.50 29.39 -11.55
CA ARG A 140 -19.06 28.57 -12.64
C ARG A 140 -18.35 28.85 -13.96
N ASP A 141 -18.23 30.12 -14.34
CA ASP A 141 -17.70 30.52 -15.65
C ASP A 141 -16.18 30.29 -15.77
N ALA A 142 -15.44 30.45 -14.67
CA ALA A 142 -14.01 30.13 -14.63
C ALA A 142 -13.73 28.62 -14.57
N PHE A 143 -14.62 27.85 -13.94
CA PHE A 143 -14.45 26.43 -13.67
C PHE A 143 -14.95 25.52 -14.79
N ALA A 144 -16.03 25.90 -15.48
CA ALA A 144 -16.66 25.13 -16.54
C ALA A 144 -15.67 24.69 -17.65
N PRO A 145 -14.81 25.58 -18.19
CA PRO A 145 -13.82 25.17 -19.20
C PRO A 145 -12.83 24.11 -18.70
N LEU A 146 -12.43 24.19 -17.43
CA LEU A 146 -11.52 23.21 -16.82
C LEU A 146 -12.18 21.84 -16.66
N LEU A 147 -13.48 21.80 -16.34
CA LEU A 147 -14.26 20.56 -16.28
C LEU A 147 -14.39 19.87 -17.63
N VAL A 148 -14.58 20.64 -18.71
CA VAL A 148 -14.63 20.08 -20.06
C VAL A 148 -13.27 19.52 -20.44
N LYS A 149 -12.22 20.34 -20.28
CA LYS A 149 -10.87 19.99 -20.71
C LYS A 149 -10.27 18.82 -19.94
N TYR A 150 -10.46 18.77 -18.62
CA TYR A 150 -9.79 17.81 -17.74
C TYR A 150 -10.73 16.83 -17.03
N GLY A 151 -12.02 17.13 -16.96
CA GLY A 151 -13.00 16.33 -16.22
C GLY A 151 -13.89 15.43 -17.08
N GLN A 152 -13.81 15.55 -18.41
CA GLN A 152 -14.67 14.83 -19.38
C GLN A 152 -16.17 15.01 -19.07
N ALA A 153 -16.58 16.18 -18.58
CA ALA A 153 -17.98 16.49 -18.30
C ALA A 153 -18.72 16.85 -19.60
N GLU A 154 -19.87 16.22 -19.85
CA GLU A 154 -20.73 16.52 -21.01
C GLU A 154 -21.60 17.79 -20.80
N ASP A 155 -21.91 18.13 -19.54
CA ASP A 155 -22.69 19.32 -19.16
C ASP A 155 -21.87 20.18 -18.19
N GLU A 156 -21.48 21.36 -18.68
CA GLU A 156 -20.62 22.32 -17.99
C GLU A 156 -21.26 22.89 -16.71
N ALA A 157 -22.54 23.28 -16.79
CA ALA A 157 -23.24 23.94 -15.71
C ALA A 157 -23.67 22.96 -14.61
N GLU A 158 -24.13 21.77 -14.99
CA GLU A 158 -24.44 20.70 -14.05
C GLU A 158 -23.15 20.12 -13.43
N GLY A 159 -22.07 20.06 -14.22
CA GLY A 159 -20.74 19.67 -13.77
C GLY A 159 -20.16 20.59 -12.71
N ALA A 160 -20.35 21.91 -12.85
CA ALA A 160 -19.89 22.91 -11.88
C ALA A 160 -20.69 22.90 -10.57
N ARG A 161 -22.00 22.65 -10.67
CA ARG A 161 -22.93 22.68 -9.54
C ARG A 161 -22.64 21.62 -8.49
N TYR A 162 -22.29 20.42 -8.93
CA TYR A 162 -22.06 19.29 -8.04
C TYR A 162 -20.91 19.53 -7.03
N PRO A 163 -19.67 19.84 -7.44
CA PRO A 163 -18.55 20.01 -6.51
C PRO A 163 -18.68 21.26 -5.65
N PHE A 164 -19.29 22.35 -6.15
CA PHE A 164 -19.50 23.59 -5.39
C PHE A 164 -20.31 23.36 -4.10
N TRP A 165 -21.25 22.42 -4.13
CA TRP A 165 -21.99 22.02 -2.93
C TRP A 165 -21.41 20.79 -2.23
N ALA A 166 -20.88 19.82 -2.98
CA ALA A 166 -20.39 18.57 -2.39
C ALA A 166 -19.18 18.79 -1.47
N LEU A 167 -18.28 19.73 -1.83
CA LEU A 167 -17.10 20.03 -1.01
C LEU A 167 -17.43 20.66 0.34
N VAL A 168 -18.64 21.20 0.53
CA VAL A 168 -19.11 21.67 1.85
C VAL A 168 -19.20 20.49 2.82
N ARG A 169 -19.71 19.34 2.35
CA ARG A 169 -19.79 18.11 3.15
C ARG A 169 -18.45 17.41 3.33
N ASP A 170 -17.48 17.73 2.48
CA ASP A 170 -16.09 17.26 2.62
C ASP A 170 -15.28 18.16 3.58
N ASP A 171 -15.93 19.12 4.26
CA ASP A 171 -15.33 20.11 5.15
C ASP A 171 -14.25 20.96 4.47
N LEU A 172 -14.33 21.20 3.16
CA LEU A 172 -13.32 21.93 2.37
C LEU A 172 -13.85 23.22 1.73
N TRP A 173 -15.18 23.44 1.77
CA TRP A 173 -15.84 24.57 1.13
C TRP A 173 -16.87 25.20 2.04
N ILE A 174 -17.08 26.50 1.89
CA ILE A 174 -18.14 27.27 2.53
C ILE A 174 -18.93 27.96 1.43
N VAL A 175 -20.25 28.04 1.61
CA VAL A 175 -21.16 28.83 0.76
C VAL A 175 -21.90 29.78 1.69
N GLU A 176 -21.74 31.08 1.48
CA GLU A 176 -22.53 32.10 2.19
C GLU A 176 -23.99 32.02 1.75
N THR A 177 -24.90 32.50 2.61
CA THR A 177 -26.36 32.51 2.35
C THR A 177 -26.93 31.14 1.94
N ALA A 178 -26.33 30.06 2.43
CA ALA A 178 -26.75 28.69 2.13
C ALA A 178 -28.22 28.40 2.49
N ASP A 179 -28.76 29.08 3.51
CA ASP A 179 -30.15 28.95 3.96
C ASP A 179 -31.15 29.55 2.97
N ASP A 180 -30.72 30.48 2.12
CA ASP A 180 -31.57 31.13 1.10
C ASP A 180 -31.68 30.30 -0.19
N LEU A 181 -30.95 29.17 -0.27
CA LEU A 181 -30.93 28.33 -1.46
C LEU A 181 -32.06 27.29 -1.46
N THR A 182 -32.82 27.26 -2.56
CA THR A 182 -33.81 26.22 -2.79
C THR A 182 -33.12 24.91 -3.16
N LEU A 183 -33.31 23.89 -2.33
CA LEU A 183 -32.74 22.57 -2.56
C LEU A 183 -33.57 21.75 -3.56
N THR A 184 -32.91 20.84 -4.27
CA THR A 184 -33.55 19.80 -5.09
C THR A 184 -34.52 18.96 -4.27
N SER A 185 -35.49 18.28 -4.91
CA SER A 185 -36.54 17.49 -4.25
C SER A 185 -36.09 16.45 -3.23
N ARG A 186 -34.81 16.05 -3.24
CA ARG A 186 -34.21 15.12 -2.26
C ARG A 186 -33.43 15.84 -1.14
N GLY A 187 -33.44 17.17 -1.10
CA GLY A 187 -32.68 18.00 -0.14
C GLY A 187 -31.16 17.87 -0.26
N ARG A 188 -30.64 17.31 -1.36
CA ARG A 188 -29.22 16.91 -1.44
C ARG A 188 -28.28 18.00 -1.91
N ARG A 189 -28.79 18.96 -2.69
CA ARG A 189 -28.03 20.04 -3.36
C ARG A 189 -28.97 21.15 -3.82
N PRO A 190 -28.51 22.40 -3.92
CA PRO A 190 -29.29 23.53 -4.44
C PRO A 190 -29.63 23.36 -5.92
N THR A 191 -30.75 23.91 -6.38
CA THR A 191 -31.10 23.92 -7.81
C THR A 191 -30.20 24.90 -8.58
N LEU A 192 -29.99 24.65 -9.88
CA LEU A 192 -29.20 25.56 -10.73
C LEU A 192 -29.87 26.94 -10.82
N GLU A 193 -31.20 26.96 -10.93
CA GLU A 193 -32.01 28.19 -10.92
C GLU A 193 -31.79 29.00 -9.64
N SER A 194 -31.82 28.36 -8.48
CA SER A 194 -31.61 29.04 -7.19
C SER A 194 -30.18 29.58 -7.05
N LEU A 195 -29.16 28.81 -7.46
CA LEU A 195 -27.77 29.28 -7.45
C LEU A 195 -27.58 30.48 -8.38
N ASN A 196 -28.16 30.43 -9.59
CA ASN A 196 -28.06 31.54 -10.53
C ASN A 196 -28.83 32.79 -10.07
N ALA A 197 -29.94 32.62 -9.33
CA ALA A 197 -30.75 33.74 -8.83
C ALA A 197 -30.15 34.42 -7.59
N VAL A 198 -29.62 33.63 -6.65
CA VAL A 198 -29.03 34.15 -5.39
C VAL A 198 -27.58 34.59 -5.59
N ASP A 199 -26.86 33.93 -6.50
CA ASP A 199 -25.42 34.10 -6.76
C ASP A 199 -24.55 34.07 -5.47
N PRO A 200 -24.70 33.01 -4.64
CA PRO A 200 -24.03 32.97 -3.34
C PRO A 200 -22.51 32.93 -3.51
N SER A 201 -21.80 33.62 -2.62
CA SER A 201 -20.34 33.56 -2.60
C SER A 201 -19.88 32.27 -1.92
N GLY A 202 -19.01 31.52 -2.59
CA GLY A 202 -18.45 30.27 -2.08
C GLY A 202 -16.93 30.22 -2.22
N GLY A 203 -16.28 29.40 -1.40
CA GLY A 203 -14.83 29.30 -1.41
C GLY A 203 -14.27 28.39 -0.33
N LEU A 204 -12.93 28.38 -0.22
CA LEU A 204 -12.23 27.65 0.83
C LEU A 204 -12.62 28.18 2.21
N ARG A 205 -12.52 27.30 3.22
CA ARG A 205 -12.61 27.71 4.62
C ARG A 205 -11.53 28.74 4.95
N GLU A 206 -11.85 29.63 5.89
CA GLU A 206 -10.95 30.72 6.29
C GLU A 206 -9.58 30.22 6.76
N ASP A 207 -9.56 29.26 7.68
CA ASP A 207 -8.31 28.66 8.18
C ASP A 207 -7.48 28.03 7.06
N ASP A 208 -8.14 27.35 6.11
CA ASP A 208 -7.46 26.66 5.00
C ASP A 208 -6.89 27.66 3.99
N TYR A 209 -7.65 28.71 3.66
CA TYR A 209 -7.21 29.78 2.78
C TYR A 209 -6.00 30.52 3.39
N ASN A 210 -6.07 30.87 4.67
CA ASN A 210 -4.97 31.52 5.39
C ASN A 210 -3.75 30.61 5.50
N LEU A 211 -3.95 29.30 5.73
CA LEU A 211 -2.87 28.31 5.75
C LEU A 211 -2.16 28.22 4.40
N ILE A 212 -2.91 28.06 3.30
CA ILE A 212 -2.37 28.00 1.93
C ILE A 212 -1.59 29.27 1.59
N ARG A 213 -2.13 30.45 1.93
CA ARG A 213 -1.48 31.74 1.65
C ARG A 213 -0.21 31.98 2.46
N SER A 214 -0.13 31.44 3.68
CA SER A 214 1.01 31.62 4.56
C SER A 214 2.10 30.55 4.37
N GLN A 215 1.74 29.37 3.87
CA GLN A 215 2.61 28.20 3.73
C GLN A 215 2.46 27.58 2.31
N PRO A 216 3.20 28.09 1.31
CA PRO A 216 3.14 27.57 -0.07
C PRO A 216 3.42 26.06 -0.18
N GLU A 217 4.21 25.49 0.74
CA GLU A 217 4.48 24.06 0.80
C GLU A 217 3.22 23.22 1.07
N VAL A 218 2.26 23.73 1.84
CA VAL A 218 0.97 23.06 2.09
C VAL A 218 0.14 23.05 0.81
N ALA A 219 0.13 24.17 0.08
CA ALA A 219 -0.54 24.29 -1.21
C ALA A 219 0.05 23.32 -2.24
N ALA A 220 1.39 23.31 -2.34
CA ALA A 220 2.12 22.45 -3.26
C ALA A 220 1.86 20.97 -2.95
N SER A 221 1.90 20.59 -1.67
CA SER A 221 1.66 19.21 -1.25
C SER A 221 0.23 18.75 -1.54
N ALA A 222 -0.77 19.59 -1.25
CA ALA A 222 -2.18 19.28 -1.53
C ALA A 222 -2.45 19.17 -3.04
N ALA A 223 -1.92 20.10 -3.84
CA ALA A 223 -2.03 20.07 -5.29
C ALA A 223 -1.33 18.84 -5.90
N ALA A 224 -0.09 18.56 -5.49
CA ALA A 224 0.64 17.36 -5.92
C ALA A 224 -0.08 16.06 -5.54
N GLY A 225 -0.69 16.01 -4.35
CA GLY A 225 -1.52 14.89 -3.90
C GLY A 225 -2.76 14.67 -4.77
N LEU A 226 -3.42 15.74 -5.21
CA LEU A 226 -4.52 15.65 -6.17
C LEU A 226 -4.03 15.22 -7.57
N ILE A 227 -2.90 15.76 -8.03
CA ILE A 227 -2.30 15.43 -9.32
C ILE A 227 -1.95 13.95 -9.41
N ILE A 228 -1.18 13.38 -8.46
CA ILE A 228 -0.84 11.95 -8.52
C ILE A 228 -2.06 11.02 -8.43
N ARG A 229 -3.14 11.44 -7.78
CA ARG A 229 -4.33 10.59 -7.60
C ARG A 229 -5.29 10.65 -8.78
N TYR A 230 -5.33 11.78 -9.50
CA TYR A 230 -6.37 12.04 -10.50
C TYR A 230 -5.83 12.45 -11.88
N PHE A 231 -4.58 12.90 -11.96
CA PHE A 231 -3.90 13.42 -13.15
C PHE A 231 -2.44 12.94 -13.22
N HIS A 232 -2.16 11.68 -12.84
CA HIS A 232 -0.79 11.16 -12.75
C HIS A 232 -0.05 11.15 -14.09
N LEU A 233 -0.81 11.01 -15.18
CA LEU A 233 -0.38 11.39 -16.52
C LEU A 233 -0.68 12.87 -16.69
N LEU A 234 0.23 13.73 -16.21
CA LEU A 234 0.02 15.17 -16.15
C LEU A 234 -0.21 15.73 -17.57
N PRO A 235 -1.41 16.22 -17.92
CA PRO A 235 -1.67 16.78 -19.23
C PRO A 235 -0.94 18.11 -19.41
N ALA A 236 -0.47 18.37 -20.64
CA ALA A 236 0.12 19.66 -20.98
C ALA A 236 -0.88 20.82 -20.72
N GLY A 237 -0.38 21.92 -20.16
CA GLY A 237 -1.18 23.09 -19.83
C GLY A 237 -1.93 22.98 -18.50
N LEU A 238 -1.96 21.82 -17.82
CA LEU A 238 -2.73 21.67 -16.58
C LEU A 238 -2.21 22.58 -15.47
N LEU A 239 -0.90 22.76 -15.32
CA LEU A 239 -0.39 23.63 -14.27
C LEU A 239 -0.68 25.11 -14.57
N GLU A 240 -0.62 25.51 -15.84
CA GLU A 240 -0.90 26.86 -16.31
C GLU A 240 -2.38 27.22 -16.13
N ASP A 241 -3.28 26.38 -16.63
CA ASP A 241 -4.73 26.59 -16.60
C ASP A 241 -5.28 26.70 -15.17
N PHE A 242 -4.63 26.05 -14.21
CA PHE A 242 -5.01 26.09 -12.80
C PHE A 242 -4.24 27.13 -11.98
N GLY A 243 -3.31 27.89 -12.57
CA GLY A 243 -2.49 28.86 -11.83
C GLY A 243 -1.49 28.23 -10.85
N LEU A 244 -1.03 27.01 -11.16
CA LEU A 244 -0.11 26.22 -10.34
C LEU A 244 1.30 26.11 -10.94
N HIS A 245 1.56 26.70 -12.11
CA HIS A 245 2.85 26.60 -12.81
C HIS A 245 4.01 27.08 -11.93
N ASP A 246 3.94 28.30 -11.38
CA ASP A 246 5.02 28.85 -10.54
C ASP A 246 5.26 28.02 -9.26
N LEU A 247 4.25 27.29 -8.80
CA LEU A 247 4.32 26.45 -7.62
C LEU A 247 4.93 25.07 -7.90
N LEU A 248 4.72 24.51 -9.11
CA LEU A 248 4.94 23.08 -9.39
C LEU A 248 5.73 22.75 -10.68
N ALA A 249 6.07 23.72 -11.53
CA ALA A 249 6.62 23.50 -12.87
C ALA A 249 7.98 22.76 -12.93
N GLY A 250 8.78 22.81 -11.86
CA GLY A 250 10.07 22.11 -11.82
C GLY A 250 9.92 20.59 -11.70
N ARG A 251 9.27 20.15 -10.63
CA ARG A 251 8.92 18.75 -10.32
C ARG A 251 7.77 18.75 -9.31
N TRP A 252 6.54 18.69 -9.79
CA TRP A 252 5.36 18.63 -8.93
C TRP A 252 5.42 17.53 -7.84
N PRO A 253 6.06 16.35 -8.03
CA PRO A 253 6.15 15.33 -6.99
C PRO A 253 7.06 15.70 -5.82
N ASP A 254 7.96 16.69 -5.95
CA ASP A 254 8.91 17.06 -4.90
C ASP A 254 8.20 17.68 -3.66
N ALA A 255 6.97 18.16 -3.86
CA ALA A 255 6.09 18.64 -2.81
C ALA A 255 5.43 17.51 -1.99
N LEU A 256 5.53 16.25 -2.45
CA LEU A 256 4.98 15.10 -1.73
C LEU A 256 5.86 14.71 -0.56
N ARG A 257 5.22 14.20 0.49
CA ARG A 257 5.88 13.56 1.64
C ARG A 257 5.31 12.17 1.86
N PRO A 258 6.04 11.23 2.51
CA PRO A 258 7.44 11.31 2.96
C PRO A 258 8.46 11.51 1.82
N LEU A 259 9.68 11.91 2.17
CA LEU A 259 10.81 11.90 1.24
C LEU A 259 11.36 10.47 1.08
N LEU A 260 11.92 10.16 -0.09
CA LEU A 260 12.62 8.90 -0.31
C LEU A 260 13.75 8.75 0.72
N GLY A 261 13.80 7.58 1.37
CA GLY A 261 14.77 7.26 2.41
C GLY A 261 14.39 7.75 3.82
N GLU A 262 13.27 8.43 4.01
CA GLU A 262 12.80 8.82 5.35
C GLU A 262 12.52 7.57 6.20
N THR A 263 13.07 7.53 7.43
CA THR A 263 13.09 6.33 8.29
C THR A 263 12.24 6.47 9.54
N PHE A 264 11.67 5.35 9.97
CA PHE A 264 10.77 5.26 11.12
C PHE A 264 10.98 3.96 11.90
N THR A 265 10.85 4.02 13.22
CA THR A 265 11.01 2.86 14.10
C THR A 265 9.94 1.79 13.88
N ASP A 266 8.70 2.22 13.65
CA ASP A 266 7.52 1.36 13.61
C ASP A 266 6.38 1.98 12.78
N ARG A 267 5.35 1.17 12.51
CA ARG A 267 4.16 1.59 11.75
C ARG A 267 3.37 2.68 12.47
N ASP A 268 3.45 2.75 13.80
CA ASP A 268 2.79 3.79 14.58
C ASP A 268 3.44 5.16 14.38
N ALA A 269 4.77 5.22 14.28
CA ALA A 269 5.53 6.42 13.99
C ALA A 269 5.18 6.99 12.60
N ILE A 270 5.12 6.13 11.58
CA ILE A 270 4.66 6.52 10.23
C ILE A 270 3.25 7.11 10.31
N GLY A 271 2.33 6.42 11.01
CA GLY A 271 0.95 6.87 11.16
C GLY A 271 0.79 8.17 11.96
N ARG A 272 1.72 8.51 12.87
CA ARG A 272 1.70 9.80 13.58
C ARG A 272 2.06 10.97 12.66
N VAL A 273 3.01 10.76 11.75
CA VAL A 273 3.51 11.83 10.85
C VAL A 273 2.65 11.94 9.59
N HIS A 274 2.34 10.80 8.96
CA HIS A 274 1.67 10.77 7.65
C HIS A 274 0.24 10.23 7.70
N GLY A 275 -0.29 9.86 8.87
CA GLY A 275 -1.64 9.31 9.02
C GLY A 275 -1.85 7.97 8.32
N GLY A 276 -3.11 7.66 7.98
CA GLY A 276 -3.48 6.40 7.33
C GLY A 276 -3.73 5.22 8.29
N GLN A 277 -4.03 4.07 7.70
CA GLN A 277 -4.27 2.82 8.43
C GLN A 277 -2.94 2.20 8.87
N LYS A 278 -2.83 1.85 10.16
CA LYS A 278 -1.55 1.40 10.77
C LYS A 278 -1.27 -0.10 10.66
N ARG A 279 -2.28 -0.90 10.33
CA ARG A 279 -2.24 -2.36 10.45
C ARG A 279 -2.15 -3.09 9.12
N ALA A 280 -2.83 -2.58 8.10
CA ALA A 280 -2.84 -3.24 6.80
C ALA A 280 -1.49 -3.09 6.10
N GLY A 281 -1.07 -4.14 5.40
CA GLY A 281 0.08 -4.12 4.50
C GLY A 281 -0.16 -3.24 3.28
N ILE A 282 -1.42 -3.05 2.89
CA ILE A 282 -1.83 -2.19 1.76
C ILE A 282 -2.81 -1.13 2.27
N GLY A 283 -2.52 0.15 2.04
CA GLY A 283 -3.44 1.22 2.42
C GLY A 283 -2.97 2.61 2.02
N CYS A 284 -3.86 3.59 2.12
CA CYS A 284 -3.51 4.98 1.86
C CYS A 284 -3.03 5.70 3.12
N LEU A 285 -2.06 6.58 2.96
CA LEU A 285 -1.70 7.58 3.98
C LEU A 285 -2.75 8.72 4.02
N ALA A 286 -2.50 9.75 4.83
CA ALA A 286 -3.41 10.88 5.02
C ALA A 286 -3.74 11.61 3.71
N ASP A 287 -2.79 11.66 2.78
CA ASP A 287 -2.89 12.26 1.44
C ASP A 287 -3.79 11.48 0.45
N GLY A 288 -4.20 10.26 0.82
CA GLY A 288 -4.99 9.38 -0.04
C GLY A 288 -4.18 8.65 -1.12
N ILE A 289 -2.85 8.71 -1.10
CA ILE A 289 -1.95 8.01 -2.03
C ILE A 289 -1.70 6.60 -1.50
N LEU A 290 -1.77 5.60 -2.39
CA LEU A 290 -1.59 4.20 -2.03
C LEU A 290 -0.15 3.93 -1.56
N SER A 291 -0.02 3.17 -0.49
CA SER A 291 1.24 2.71 0.07
C SER A 291 1.16 1.22 0.38
N VAL A 292 2.22 0.49 0.07
CA VAL A 292 2.39 -0.93 0.42
C VAL A 292 3.56 -1.07 1.39
N PHE A 293 3.46 -2.01 2.33
CA PHE A 293 4.38 -2.16 3.45
C PHE A 293 4.88 -3.59 3.52
N SER A 294 6.18 -3.77 3.31
CA SER A 294 6.86 -5.06 3.30
C SER A 294 7.84 -5.14 4.48
N ASP A 295 7.67 -6.15 5.33
CA ASP A 295 8.53 -6.43 6.49
C ASP A 295 9.24 -7.77 6.26
N ASP A 296 10.57 -7.80 6.29
CA ASP A 296 11.35 -9.05 6.13
C ASP A 296 11.07 -10.08 7.23
N LYS A 297 10.62 -9.65 8.41
CA LYS A 297 10.13 -10.56 9.47
C LYS A 297 8.64 -10.85 9.36
N GLY A 298 7.95 -10.24 8.40
CA GLY A 298 6.53 -10.44 8.16
C GLY A 298 6.19 -11.89 7.84
N PRO A 299 4.90 -12.25 7.90
CA PRO A 299 4.45 -13.60 7.57
C PRO A 299 4.62 -13.94 6.08
N TYR A 300 4.89 -12.94 5.23
CA TYR A 300 4.97 -13.07 3.80
C TYR A 300 6.42 -13.05 3.31
N ALA A 301 6.72 -13.91 2.32
CA ALA A 301 8.02 -13.96 1.67
C ALA A 301 8.14 -12.89 0.57
N ASP A 302 7.88 -11.65 0.94
CA ASP A 302 8.12 -10.51 0.05
C ASP A 302 9.63 -10.34 -0.17
N GLY A 303 9.99 -9.81 -1.32
CA GLY A 303 11.39 -9.47 -1.53
C GLY A 303 11.70 -9.03 -2.95
N ARG A 304 12.99 -8.81 -3.19
CA ARG A 304 13.47 -8.57 -4.55
C ARG A 304 13.48 -9.87 -5.33
N ILE A 305 12.97 -9.80 -6.56
CA ILE A 305 13.09 -10.88 -7.52
C ILE A 305 14.58 -11.01 -7.84
N PRO A 306 15.21 -12.19 -7.62
CA PRO A 306 16.64 -12.36 -7.83
C PRO A 306 17.08 -11.90 -9.23
N ASP A 307 18.30 -11.38 -9.32
CA ASP A 307 18.90 -10.84 -10.55
C ASP A 307 18.22 -9.56 -11.08
N THR A 308 17.31 -8.96 -10.31
CA THR A 308 16.66 -7.69 -10.63
C THR A 308 16.51 -6.79 -9.39
N THR A 309 16.12 -5.53 -9.60
CA THR A 309 15.67 -4.64 -8.53
C THR A 309 14.15 -4.69 -8.30
N TRP A 310 13.42 -5.51 -9.06
CA TRP A 310 11.97 -5.58 -9.02
C TRP A 310 11.48 -6.36 -7.81
N ILE A 311 10.24 -6.11 -7.41
CA ILE A 311 9.70 -6.55 -6.13
C ILE A 311 8.61 -7.57 -6.39
N ALA A 312 8.70 -8.70 -5.70
CA ALA A 312 7.63 -9.66 -5.52
C ALA A 312 6.94 -9.31 -4.20
N TYR A 313 5.75 -8.72 -4.27
CA TYR A 313 4.98 -8.30 -3.10
C TYR A 313 3.73 -9.16 -2.95
N VAL A 314 3.62 -9.90 -1.85
CA VAL A 314 2.46 -10.72 -1.52
C VAL A 314 1.44 -9.85 -0.81
N SER A 315 0.19 -9.96 -1.22
CA SER A 315 -0.84 -9.07 -0.70
C SER A 315 -1.31 -9.43 0.71
N ASP A 316 -1.96 -8.47 1.37
CA ASP A 316 -2.52 -8.63 2.70
C ASP A 316 -3.76 -9.54 2.69
N GLY A 317 -3.99 -10.21 3.81
CA GLY A 317 -5.02 -11.22 4.03
C GLY A 317 -4.42 -12.26 4.95
N LEU A 318 -5.02 -12.50 6.11
CA LEU A 318 -4.41 -13.36 7.12
C LEU A 318 -4.68 -14.85 6.83
N SER A 319 -5.86 -15.17 6.30
CA SER A 319 -6.30 -16.56 6.11
C SER A 319 -7.24 -16.69 4.91
N GLY A 320 -7.31 -17.89 4.34
CA GLY A 320 -8.16 -18.20 3.18
C GLY A 320 -7.71 -17.57 1.87
N ASP A 321 -8.39 -17.96 0.78
CA ASP A 321 -8.11 -17.46 -0.56
C ASP A 321 -8.36 -15.96 -0.68
N GLN A 322 -7.37 -15.24 -1.18
CA GLN A 322 -7.45 -13.81 -1.38
C GLN A 322 -8.41 -13.45 -2.50
N LYS A 323 -9.08 -12.30 -2.34
CA LYS A 323 -10.03 -11.73 -3.29
C LYS A 323 -9.63 -10.31 -3.63
N LEU A 324 -10.14 -9.80 -4.76
CA LEU A 324 -10.00 -8.40 -5.15
C LEU A 324 -10.95 -7.52 -4.31
N THR A 325 -10.68 -7.46 -3.01
CA THR A 325 -11.37 -6.60 -2.05
C THR A 325 -10.33 -5.78 -1.29
N ASP A 326 -10.77 -4.69 -0.65
CA ASP A 326 -9.93 -3.84 0.19
C ASP A 326 -8.63 -3.39 -0.52
N GLY A 327 -7.46 -3.73 0.04
CA GLY A 327 -6.17 -3.37 -0.53
C GLY A 327 -5.92 -3.95 -1.93
N ASN A 328 -6.39 -5.16 -2.20
CA ASN A 328 -6.21 -5.81 -3.50
C ASN A 328 -7.03 -5.16 -4.61
N GLU A 329 -8.20 -4.62 -4.26
CA GLU A 329 -8.98 -3.82 -5.19
C GLU A 329 -8.23 -2.53 -5.55
N LEU A 330 -7.64 -1.84 -4.57
CA LEU A 330 -6.83 -0.63 -4.81
C LEU A 330 -5.59 -0.92 -5.67
N MET A 331 -4.90 -2.04 -5.43
CA MET A 331 -3.75 -2.46 -6.24
C MET A 331 -4.19 -2.73 -7.70
N ALA A 332 -5.33 -3.39 -7.92
CA ALA A 332 -5.85 -3.64 -9.26
C ALA A 332 -6.18 -2.34 -10.01
N GLU A 333 -6.73 -1.35 -9.32
CA GLU A 333 -6.98 -0.02 -9.89
C GLU A 333 -5.69 0.68 -10.30
N HIS A 334 -4.65 0.59 -9.47
CA HIS A 334 -3.34 1.18 -9.78
C HIS A 334 -2.68 0.47 -10.95
N GLN A 335 -2.84 -0.85 -11.06
CA GLN A 335 -2.38 -1.63 -12.21
C GLN A 335 -3.05 -1.15 -13.50
N VAL A 336 -4.38 -1.14 -13.55
CA VAL A 336 -5.15 -0.73 -14.75
C VAL A 336 -4.84 0.71 -15.17
N ALA A 337 -4.65 1.62 -14.20
CA ALA A 337 -4.33 3.01 -14.49
C ALA A 337 -2.84 3.26 -14.77
N GLY A 338 -1.95 2.28 -14.55
CA GLY A 338 -0.50 2.49 -14.53
C GLY A 338 -0.08 3.55 -13.52
N ARG A 339 -0.74 3.59 -12.34
CA ARG A 339 -0.54 4.63 -11.33
C ARG A 339 0.52 4.22 -10.30
N PRO A 340 1.50 5.09 -10.02
CA PRO A 340 2.48 4.88 -8.95
C PRO A 340 1.88 4.72 -7.56
N LEU A 341 2.59 3.98 -6.72
CA LEU A 341 2.34 3.82 -5.29
C LEU A 341 3.65 3.93 -4.51
N ARG A 342 3.54 4.14 -3.19
CA ARG A 342 4.72 4.12 -2.31
C ARG A 342 5.03 2.70 -1.86
N TYR A 343 6.28 2.27 -2.02
CA TYR A 343 6.77 1.03 -1.44
C TYR A 343 7.59 1.33 -0.18
N TRP A 344 7.12 0.80 0.95
CA TRP A 344 7.81 0.86 2.23
C TRP A 344 8.42 -0.48 2.56
N HIS A 345 9.64 -0.45 3.07
CA HIS A 345 10.38 -1.65 3.44
C HIS A 345 10.93 -1.54 4.85
N LYS A 346 10.97 -2.68 5.54
CA LYS A 346 11.72 -2.83 6.77
C LYS A 346 12.61 -4.06 6.65
N PRO A 347 13.94 -3.87 6.55
CA PRO A 347 14.86 -4.99 6.53
C PRO A 347 14.89 -5.71 7.87
N PHE A 348 15.34 -6.98 7.87
CA PHE A 348 15.46 -7.76 9.10
C PHE A 348 16.30 -7.03 10.17
N GLN A 349 15.71 -6.80 11.35
CA GLN A 349 16.32 -6.02 12.46
C GLN A 349 16.60 -4.53 12.14
N GLY A 350 16.07 -4.00 11.04
CA GLY A 350 16.17 -2.59 10.67
C GLY A 350 14.92 -1.77 11.00
N GLN A 351 14.92 -0.54 10.46
CA GLN A 351 13.82 0.42 10.56
C GLN A 351 13.00 0.44 9.28
N TRP A 352 11.75 0.91 9.37
CA TRP A 352 10.95 1.20 8.19
C TRP A 352 11.56 2.36 7.42
N SER A 353 11.54 2.32 6.09
CA SER A 353 11.81 3.47 5.24
C SER A 353 10.83 3.55 4.09
N PHE A 354 10.52 4.77 3.65
CA PHE A 354 9.92 4.97 2.33
C PHE A 354 11.03 4.76 1.30
N GLU A 355 11.21 3.51 0.86
CA GLU A 355 12.37 3.12 0.07
C GLU A 355 12.27 3.63 -1.37
N THR A 356 11.13 3.45 -2.01
CA THR A 356 10.98 3.76 -3.44
C THR A 356 9.53 4.00 -3.83
N TRP A 357 9.33 4.81 -4.88
CA TRP A 357 8.09 4.75 -5.64
C TRP A 357 8.09 3.47 -6.48
N ALA A 358 6.93 2.87 -6.69
CA ALA A 358 6.82 1.69 -7.53
C ALA A 358 5.55 1.74 -8.38
N VAL A 359 5.58 1.04 -9.51
CA VAL A 359 4.41 0.81 -10.37
C VAL A 359 4.18 -0.69 -10.50
N ILE A 360 2.91 -1.10 -10.57
CA ILE A 360 2.54 -2.51 -10.79
C ILE A 360 2.74 -2.81 -12.28
N VAL A 361 3.48 -3.88 -12.57
CA VAL A 361 3.82 -4.29 -13.94
C VAL A 361 3.28 -5.68 -14.28
N GLN A 362 2.88 -6.45 -13.27
CA GLN A 362 2.22 -7.75 -13.46
C GLN A 362 1.50 -8.17 -12.18
N ARG A 363 0.41 -8.93 -12.31
CA ARG A 363 -0.28 -9.58 -11.19
C ARG A 363 -0.37 -11.09 -11.40
N ARG A 364 0.00 -11.87 -10.40
CA ARG A 364 -0.04 -13.34 -10.43
C ARG A 364 -0.83 -13.89 -9.25
N LEU A 365 -1.28 -15.14 -9.37
CA LEU A 365 -1.85 -15.93 -8.27
C LEU A 365 -0.90 -17.07 -7.93
N ARG A 366 -0.59 -17.25 -6.64
CA ARG A 366 0.35 -18.25 -6.11
C ARG A 366 -0.27 -18.99 -4.94
N TRP A 367 0.23 -20.18 -4.66
CA TRP A 367 0.02 -20.86 -3.39
C TRP A 367 0.89 -20.24 -2.30
N GLY A 368 0.27 -19.96 -1.15
CA GLY A 368 0.92 -19.56 0.09
C GLY A 368 0.30 -20.26 1.29
N THR A 369 0.77 -19.89 2.48
CA THR A 369 0.27 -20.41 3.76
C THR A 369 -0.30 -19.27 4.58
N GLY A 370 -1.54 -19.39 5.03
CA GLY A 370 -2.16 -18.40 5.90
C GLY A 370 -1.62 -18.45 7.33
N ASP A 371 -2.01 -17.47 8.14
CA ASP A 371 -1.73 -17.41 9.57
C ASP A 371 -2.36 -18.58 10.34
N ASP A 372 -3.46 -19.12 9.81
CA ASP A 372 -4.13 -20.34 10.25
C ASP A 372 -3.37 -21.62 9.88
N LYS A 373 -2.19 -21.48 9.26
CA LYS A 373 -1.33 -22.56 8.76
C LYS A 373 -1.98 -23.41 7.66
N GLN A 374 -3.05 -22.92 7.05
CA GLN A 374 -3.73 -23.61 5.96
C GLN A 374 -3.22 -23.13 4.60
N PRO A 375 -3.21 -24.00 3.58
CA PRO A 375 -2.97 -23.61 2.20
C PRO A 375 -3.98 -22.57 1.74
N ARG A 376 -3.52 -21.62 0.91
CA ARG A 376 -4.38 -20.62 0.30
C ARG A 376 -3.83 -20.09 -1.02
N ARG A 377 -4.71 -19.51 -1.82
CA ARG A 377 -4.35 -18.73 -3.00
C ARG A 377 -4.13 -17.28 -2.62
N GLU A 378 -3.01 -16.73 -3.03
CA GLU A 378 -2.61 -15.36 -2.75
C GLU A 378 -2.10 -14.62 -3.98
N PHE A 379 -2.36 -13.32 -4.02
CA PHE A 379 -1.87 -12.43 -5.06
C PHE A 379 -0.39 -12.14 -4.84
N LEU A 380 0.37 -12.30 -5.92
CA LEU A 380 1.73 -11.83 -6.06
C LEU A 380 1.73 -10.64 -7.01
N TRP A 381 1.94 -9.45 -6.47
CA TRP A 381 2.07 -8.21 -7.22
C TRP A 381 3.54 -8.01 -7.58
N VAL A 382 3.83 -7.94 -8.88
CA VAL A 382 5.17 -7.61 -9.37
C VAL A 382 5.25 -6.09 -9.50
N LEU A 383 6.15 -5.48 -8.71
CA LEU A 383 6.34 -4.04 -8.67
C LEU A 383 7.70 -3.67 -9.27
N ALA A 384 7.71 -2.68 -10.15
CA ALA A 384 8.94 -2.10 -10.68
C ALA A 384 9.23 -0.78 -9.94
N PRO A 385 10.42 -0.62 -9.31
CA PRO A 385 10.83 0.64 -8.70
C PRO A 385 10.98 1.75 -9.76
N ILE A 386 10.57 2.97 -9.40
CA ILE A 386 10.66 4.17 -10.24
C ILE A 386 11.21 5.34 -9.42
N PRO A 387 11.97 6.28 -10.03
CA PRO A 387 12.56 7.40 -9.29
C PRO A 387 11.52 8.37 -8.72
N SER A 388 10.44 8.59 -9.48
CA SER A 388 9.40 9.57 -9.20
C SER A 388 8.06 9.12 -9.81
N PRO A 389 6.92 9.60 -9.30
CA PRO A 389 5.61 9.39 -9.93
C PRO A 389 5.51 9.89 -11.37
N GLU A 390 6.38 10.81 -11.78
CA GLU A 390 6.38 11.38 -13.13
C GLU A 390 6.88 10.38 -14.17
N ARG A 391 6.01 10.04 -15.12
CA ARG A 391 6.22 8.95 -16.09
C ARG A 391 7.46 9.11 -16.97
N ASP A 392 7.84 10.35 -17.27
CA ASP A 392 9.02 10.65 -18.10
C ASP A 392 10.33 10.30 -17.39
N THR A 393 10.31 10.20 -16.05
CA THR A 393 11.47 9.79 -15.25
C THR A 393 11.68 8.28 -15.21
N TRP A 394 10.73 7.48 -15.73
CA TRP A 394 10.79 6.02 -15.58
C TRP A 394 11.84 5.41 -16.50
N PRO A 395 12.52 4.33 -16.10
CA PRO A 395 13.38 3.58 -17.01
C PRO A 395 12.59 2.98 -18.18
N PRO A 396 13.17 2.86 -19.39
CA PRO A 396 12.51 2.27 -20.55
C PRO A 396 11.91 0.88 -20.27
N GLU A 397 12.64 0.01 -19.57
CA GLU A 397 12.22 -1.34 -19.21
C GLU A 397 10.96 -1.37 -18.32
N VAL A 398 10.74 -0.31 -17.53
CA VAL A 398 9.53 -0.18 -16.71
C VAL A 398 8.36 0.26 -17.57
N ARG A 399 8.56 1.28 -18.42
CA ARG A 399 7.51 1.73 -19.35
C ARG A 399 7.05 0.62 -20.28
N GLU A 400 8.00 -0.10 -20.89
CA GLU A 400 7.72 -1.22 -21.79
C GLU A 400 6.91 -2.33 -21.09
N ALA A 401 7.19 -2.60 -19.81
CA ALA A 401 6.46 -3.60 -19.06
C ALA A 401 5.05 -3.14 -18.66
N VAL A 402 4.88 -1.89 -18.25
CA VAL A 402 3.54 -1.30 -18.01
C VAL A 402 2.73 -1.29 -19.30
N ASP A 403 3.33 -0.94 -20.43
CA ASP A 403 2.65 -0.88 -21.72
C ASP A 403 2.31 -2.27 -22.29
N ALA A 404 3.06 -3.30 -21.89
CA ALA A 404 2.79 -4.69 -22.24
C ALA A 404 1.78 -5.38 -21.30
N ASP A 405 1.53 -4.83 -20.12
CA ASP A 405 0.60 -5.42 -19.14
C ASP A 405 -0.86 -5.18 -19.55
N ALA A 406 -1.56 -6.27 -19.88
CA ALA A 406 -3.00 -6.23 -20.17
C ALA A 406 -3.86 -6.15 -18.89
N GLY A 407 -3.25 -6.13 -17.70
CA GLY A 407 -3.96 -6.16 -16.41
C GLY A 407 -4.51 -7.55 -16.04
N GLU A 408 -4.15 -8.57 -16.80
CA GLU A 408 -4.63 -9.94 -16.63
C GLU A 408 -4.02 -10.61 -15.39
N LEU A 409 -4.76 -11.55 -14.80
CA LEU A 409 -4.26 -12.37 -13.70
C LEU A 409 -3.53 -13.59 -14.26
N HIS A 410 -2.23 -13.72 -13.98
CA HIS A 410 -1.47 -14.92 -14.28
C HIS A 410 -1.64 -15.95 -13.15
N ASP A 411 -2.53 -16.94 -13.34
CA ASP A 411 -2.76 -17.98 -12.34
C ASP A 411 -1.72 -19.11 -12.42
N ASP A 412 -0.76 -19.10 -11.50
CA ASP A 412 0.27 -20.14 -11.42
C ASP A 412 -0.17 -21.35 -10.58
N THR A 413 -1.32 -21.27 -9.88
CA THR A 413 -1.75 -22.30 -8.92
C THR A 413 -2.13 -23.63 -9.59
N GLY A 414 -2.39 -23.61 -10.91
CA GLY A 414 -2.58 -24.82 -11.72
C GLY A 414 -1.28 -25.54 -12.13
N ASN A 415 -0.11 -24.97 -11.86
CA ASN A 415 1.19 -25.53 -12.27
C ASN A 415 1.85 -26.37 -11.17
N TYR A 416 1.43 -26.21 -9.93
CA TYR A 416 2.03 -26.87 -8.76
C TYR A 416 1.03 -26.91 -7.59
N ARG A 417 1.32 -27.72 -6.58
CA ARG A 417 0.61 -27.78 -5.30
C ARG A 417 1.48 -27.15 -4.22
N LEU A 418 0.88 -26.66 -3.13
CA LEU A 418 1.66 -26.13 -2.02
C LEU A 418 2.65 -27.16 -1.44
N SER A 419 2.23 -28.42 -1.34
CA SER A 419 3.06 -29.55 -0.90
C SER A 419 4.33 -29.73 -1.73
N ASP A 420 4.29 -29.38 -3.03
CA ASP A 420 5.44 -29.48 -3.94
C ASP A 420 6.58 -28.50 -3.57
N LEU A 421 6.30 -27.48 -2.73
CA LEU A 421 7.29 -26.53 -2.22
C LEU A 421 7.72 -26.80 -0.78
N THR A 422 7.10 -27.77 -0.11
CA THR A 422 7.42 -28.16 1.26
C THR A 422 8.44 -29.29 1.28
N THR A 423 9.16 -29.42 2.40
CA THR A 423 10.21 -30.44 2.58
C THR A 423 9.97 -31.33 3.79
N ASP A 424 8.85 -31.13 4.47
CA ASP A 424 8.35 -32.02 5.53
C ASP A 424 7.60 -33.16 4.88
N ARG A 425 8.19 -34.35 4.98
CA ARG A 425 7.67 -35.61 4.42
C ARG A 425 7.14 -36.55 5.51
N ASP A 426 7.15 -36.09 6.76
CA ASP A 426 6.60 -36.84 7.91
C ASP A 426 5.07 -36.73 7.97
N GLU A 427 4.46 -35.82 7.21
CA GLU A 427 3.02 -35.85 6.92
C GLU A 427 2.75 -36.73 5.70
N PRO A 428 1.84 -37.72 5.78
CA PRO A 428 1.50 -38.55 4.64
C PRO A 428 0.99 -37.68 3.49
N SER A 429 1.54 -37.91 2.29
CA SER A 429 1.03 -37.32 1.05
C SER A 429 -0.42 -37.74 0.87
N ASP A 430 -1.34 -36.78 0.98
CA ASP A 430 -2.79 -36.99 0.80
C ASP A 430 -3.15 -37.43 -0.63
N THR A 431 -2.20 -37.40 -1.57
CA THR A 431 -2.45 -37.65 -3.00
C THR A 431 -2.13 -39.07 -3.44
N GLY A 432 -1.38 -39.84 -2.64
CA GLY A 432 -0.87 -41.16 -3.03
C GLY A 432 0.11 -41.15 -4.22
N GLU A 433 0.50 -39.97 -4.72
CA GLU A 433 1.43 -39.77 -5.83
C GLU A 433 2.86 -40.08 -5.38
N SER A 434 3.60 -40.85 -6.16
CA SER A 434 5.01 -41.13 -5.88
C SER A 434 5.90 -39.91 -6.18
N ASP A 435 7.08 -39.83 -5.54
CA ASP A 435 8.09 -38.78 -5.81
C ASP A 435 8.43 -38.66 -7.30
N THR A 436 8.48 -39.79 -8.01
CA THR A 436 8.80 -39.83 -9.44
C THR A 436 7.65 -39.26 -10.28
N GLU A 437 6.41 -39.57 -9.97
CA GLU A 437 5.23 -39.00 -10.65
C GLU A 437 5.12 -37.50 -10.40
N ALA A 438 5.29 -37.07 -9.14
CA ALA A 438 5.27 -35.66 -8.77
C ALA A 438 6.37 -34.89 -9.51
N TYR A 439 7.59 -35.44 -9.59
CA TYR A 439 8.67 -34.85 -10.37
C TYR A 439 8.32 -34.73 -11.86
N LYS A 440 7.82 -35.80 -12.50
CA LYS A 440 7.47 -35.81 -13.93
C LYS A 440 6.39 -34.75 -14.22
N ARG A 441 5.36 -34.64 -13.39
CA ARG A 441 4.31 -33.61 -13.48
C ARG A 441 4.87 -32.19 -13.40
N LEU A 442 5.71 -31.92 -12.41
CA LEU A 442 6.30 -30.59 -12.20
C LEU A 442 7.27 -30.21 -13.31
N ALA A 443 8.13 -31.14 -13.75
CA ALA A 443 9.06 -30.94 -14.84
C ALA A 443 8.32 -30.65 -16.15
N GLN A 444 7.26 -31.39 -16.46
CA GLN A 444 6.45 -31.15 -17.67
C GLN A 444 5.83 -29.74 -17.66
N LYS A 445 5.31 -29.27 -16.51
CA LYS A 445 4.77 -27.92 -16.37
C LYS A 445 5.84 -26.85 -16.56
N ALA A 446 7.02 -27.05 -15.98
CA ALA A 446 8.15 -26.13 -16.12
C ALA A 446 8.63 -26.01 -17.58
N GLU A 447 8.78 -27.12 -18.30
CA GLU A 447 9.18 -27.11 -19.71
C GLU A 447 8.14 -26.40 -20.59
N ALA A 448 6.84 -26.72 -20.43
CA ALA A 448 5.78 -26.04 -21.17
C ALA A 448 5.73 -24.53 -20.90
N ASN A 449 5.98 -24.10 -19.65
CA ASN A 449 6.06 -22.69 -19.30
C ASN A 449 7.31 -22.01 -19.88
N ALA A 450 8.46 -22.69 -19.87
CA ALA A 450 9.71 -22.20 -20.45
C ALA A 450 9.62 -22.05 -21.98
N GLU A 451 9.02 -23.01 -22.67
CA GLU A 451 8.74 -22.93 -24.12
C GLU A 451 7.85 -21.73 -24.44
N ARG A 452 6.74 -21.57 -23.71
CA ARG A 452 5.83 -20.42 -23.88
C ARG A 452 6.55 -19.09 -23.68
N ARG A 453 7.39 -18.98 -22.65
CA ARG A 453 8.22 -17.78 -22.40
C ARG A 453 9.24 -17.54 -23.51
N GLY A 454 9.86 -18.60 -24.03
CA GLY A 454 10.84 -18.53 -25.13
C GLY A 454 10.25 -18.05 -26.47
N GLN A 455 8.93 -18.19 -26.66
CA GLN A 455 8.22 -17.73 -27.86
C GLN A 455 7.82 -16.24 -27.79
N LEU A 456 8.00 -15.57 -26.65
CA LEU A 456 7.71 -14.14 -26.50
C LEU A 456 8.68 -13.32 -27.36
N LYS A 457 8.13 -12.52 -28.29
CA LYS A 457 8.92 -11.64 -29.16
C LYS A 457 9.62 -10.50 -28.40
N LYS A 458 8.98 -10.00 -27.34
CA LYS A 458 9.47 -8.90 -26.49
C LYS A 458 9.23 -9.23 -25.01
N PRO A 459 10.05 -10.11 -24.40
CA PRO A 459 9.88 -10.50 -23.00
C PRO A 459 10.27 -9.37 -22.06
N THR A 460 9.39 -9.04 -21.11
CA THR A 460 9.64 -8.07 -20.04
C THR A 460 10.66 -8.60 -19.03
N LEU A 461 11.13 -7.77 -18.09
CA LEU A 461 11.96 -8.27 -16.98
C LEU A 461 11.19 -9.24 -16.08
N ALA A 462 9.88 -9.02 -15.87
CA ALA A 462 9.04 -9.96 -15.13
C ALA A 462 9.02 -11.34 -15.83
N ASP A 463 8.84 -11.40 -17.15
CA ASP A 463 8.81 -12.66 -17.90
C ASP A 463 10.14 -13.44 -17.81
N LYS A 464 11.26 -12.71 -17.74
CA LYS A 464 12.60 -13.29 -17.67
C LYS A 464 12.99 -13.78 -16.27
N TYR A 465 12.61 -13.04 -15.23
CA TYR A 465 13.20 -13.22 -13.89
C TYR A 465 12.22 -13.72 -12.82
N VAL A 466 10.90 -13.64 -13.05
CA VAL A 466 9.92 -14.26 -12.13
C VAL A 466 10.02 -15.78 -12.24
N ARG A 467 10.65 -16.39 -11.23
CA ARG A 467 10.94 -17.84 -11.17
C ARG A 467 9.66 -18.67 -11.09
N ASP A 468 9.65 -19.79 -11.82
CA ASP A 468 8.55 -20.75 -11.89
C ASP A 468 8.55 -21.69 -10.67
N PRO A 469 7.46 -21.71 -9.86
CA PRO A 469 7.34 -22.62 -8.72
C PRO A 469 7.43 -24.09 -9.10
N SER A 470 6.95 -24.48 -10.28
CA SER A 470 6.94 -25.89 -10.70
C SER A 470 8.37 -26.41 -10.90
N ALA A 471 9.25 -25.59 -11.51
CA ALA A 471 10.65 -25.92 -11.70
C ALA A 471 11.39 -26.05 -10.35
N ARG A 472 11.16 -25.11 -9.43
CA ARG A 472 11.71 -25.17 -8.07
C ARG A 472 11.22 -26.41 -7.31
N GLY A 473 9.91 -26.67 -7.35
CA GLY A 473 9.30 -27.83 -6.69
C GLY A 473 9.86 -29.15 -7.20
N ALA A 474 10.06 -29.29 -8.52
CA ALA A 474 10.70 -30.47 -9.09
C ALA A 474 12.10 -30.72 -8.50
N VAL A 475 12.91 -29.68 -8.32
CA VAL A 475 14.24 -29.82 -7.72
C VAL A 475 14.15 -30.19 -6.24
N LEU A 476 13.21 -29.62 -5.49
CA LEU A 476 12.97 -30.00 -4.08
C LEU A 476 12.55 -31.47 -3.96
N THR A 477 11.69 -31.95 -4.86
CA THR A 477 11.31 -33.37 -4.95
C THR A 477 12.50 -34.26 -5.30
N ARG A 478 13.36 -33.81 -6.23
CA ARG A 478 14.54 -34.55 -6.71
C ARG A 478 15.64 -34.65 -5.67
N CYS A 479 15.94 -33.57 -4.96
CA CYS A 479 17.12 -33.48 -4.08
C CYS A 479 16.92 -34.15 -2.73
N GLN A 480 15.67 -34.35 -2.31
CA GLN A 480 15.31 -35.04 -1.05
C GLN A 480 16.10 -34.52 0.16
N ASN A 481 16.15 -33.20 0.33
CA ASN A 481 16.87 -32.51 1.41
C ASN A 481 18.40 -32.71 1.42
N ARG A 482 19.00 -33.07 0.28
CA ARG A 482 20.46 -33.23 0.12
C ARG A 482 21.06 -32.30 -0.92
N CYS A 483 22.31 -31.94 -0.72
CA CYS A 483 23.11 -31.23 -1.71
C CYS A 483 23.38 -32.14 -2.93
N GLU A 484 23.09 -31.65 -4.13
CA GLU A 484 23.26 -32.40 -5.39
C GLU A 484 24.65 -32.22 -6.00
N SER A 485 25.51 -31.36 -5.43
CA SER A 485 26.91 -31.27 -5.84
C SER A 485 27.63 -32.60 -5.52
N PRO A 486 28.18 -33.31 -6.52
CA PRO A 486 28.88 -34.58 -6.31
C PRO A 486 30.22 -34.42 -5.57
N GLN A 487 30.70 -33.18 -5.44
CA GLN A 487 31.92 -32.81 -4.70
C GLN A 487 31.60 -32.12 -3.37
N CYS A 488 30.40 -32.33 -2.82
CA CYS A 488 30.04 -31.78 -1.52
C CYS A 488 30.95 -32.36 -0.43
N ALA A 489 31.63 -31.50 0.32
CA ALA A 489 32.46 -31.89 1.45
C ALA A 489 31.65 -32.36 2.69
N GLY A 490 30.32 -32.25 2.62
CA GLY A 490 29.39 -32.50 3.72
C GLY A 490 28.53 -31.27 4.00
N HIS A 491 27.29 -31.51 4.44
CA HIS A 491 26.36 -30.48 4.88
C HIS A 491 25.49 -31.02 6.02
N PRO A 492 24.95 -30.15 6.91
CA PRO A 492 24.12 -30.60 8.01
C PRO A 492 22.76 -31.10 7.51
N SER A 493 22.17 -32.03 8.27
CA SER A 493 20.75 -32.41 8.15
C SER A 493 19.84 -31.55 9.04
N GLU A 494 20.41 -30.61 9.79
CA GLU A 494 19.66 -29.63 10.59
C GLU A 494 18.76 -28.79 9.69
N ARG A 495 17.56 -28.48 10.20
CA ARG A 495 16.56 -27.64 9.53
C ARG A 495 16.56 -26.23 10.09
N THR A 496 16.15 -25.27 9.29
CA THR A 496 15.89 -23.90 9.74
C THR A 496 14.76 -23.85 10.78
N LYS A 497 14.60 -22.71 11.46
CA LYS A 497 13.46 -22.49 12.38
C LYS A 497 12.08 -22.63 11.71
N ALA A 498 12.03 -22.49 10.39
CA ALA A 498 10.83 -22.69 9.58
C ALA A 498 10.68 -24.13 9.06
N GLY A 499 11.50 -25.07 9.54
CA GLY A 499 11.44 -26.49 9.14
C GLY A 499 12.08 -26.80 7.78
N LEU A 500 12.59 -25.82 7.04
CA LEU A 500 13.20 -26.06 5.71
C LEU A 500 14.65 -26.56 5.82
N PRO A 501 15.14 -27.42 4.91
CA PRO A 501 16.54 -27.82 4.86
C PRO A 501 17.43 -26.61 4.57
N ILE A 502 18.67 -26.67 5.05
CA ILE A 502 19.68 -25.64 4.78
C ILE A 502 20.25 -25.86 3.37
N LEU A 503 19.42 -25.59 2.36
CA LEU A 503 19.71 -25.73 0.94
C LEU A 503 19.10 -24.55 0.15
N GLN A 504 19.71 -24.25 -0.99
CA GLN A 504 19.21 -23.29 -1.96
C GLN A 504 19.11 -23.97 -3.33
N VAL A 505 17.94 -23.85 -3.97
CA VAL A 505 17.75 -24.24 -5.38
C VAL A 505 18.21 -23.09 -6.24
N ASP A 506 19.12 -23.36 -7.15
CA ASP A 506 19.74 -22.34 -7.98
C ASP A 506 19.98 -22.82 -9.43
N HIS A 507 20.01 -21.89 -10.39
CA HIS A 507 20.20 -22.21 -11.81
C HIS A 507 21.68 -22.38 -12.13
N VAL A 508 22.09 -23.49 -12.75
CA VAL A 508 23.50 -23.69 -13.12
C VAL A 508 23.95 -22.68 -14.17
N LYS A 509 23.14 -22.48 -15.22
CA LYS A 509 23.26 -21.33 -16.13
C LYS A 509 22.24 -20.27 -15.69
N ASP A 510 22.73 -19.15 -15.21
CA ASP A 510 21.90 -18.04 -14.70
C ASP A 510 20.86 -17.57 -15.74
N LEU A 511 19.67 -17.19 -15.27
CA LEU A 511 18.62 -16.61 -16.12
C LEU A 511 19.12 -15.34 -16.83
N ALA A 512 19.90 -14.50 -16.14
CA ALA A 512 20.52 -13.30 -16.69
C ALA A 512 21.45 -13.58 -17.90
N LYS A 513 21.98 -14.81 -18.01
CA LYS A 513 22.83 -15.27 -19.13
C LYS A 513 22.05 -16.11 -20.16
N GLY A 514 20.72 -16.05 -20.13
CA GLY A 514 19.85 -16.81 -21.02
C GLY A 514 19.82 -18.30 -20.70
N GLY A 515 19.95 -18.68 -19.42
CA GLY A 515 19.61 -20.02 -18.96
C GLY A 515 18.09 -20.22 -18.89
N PRO A 516 17.57 -21.43 -19.17
CA PRO A 516 16.14 -21.72 -19.04
C PRO A 516 15.73 -21.96 -17.58
N ASP A 517 14.49 -21.61 -17.24
CA ASP A 517 13.90 -21.78 -15.90
C ASP A 517 13.29 -23.17 -15.72
N VAL A 518 14.12 -24.21 -15.85
CA VAL A 518 13.69 -25.63 -15.90
C VAL A 518 14.56 -26.52 -15.00
N PRO A 519 14.04 -27.67 -14.52
CA PRO A 519 14.76 -28.52 -13.56
C PRO A 519 16.10 -29.08 -14.08
N SER A 520 16.22 -29.29 -15.40
CA SER A 520 17.45 -29.75 -16.04
C SER A 520 18.58 -28.71 -16.02
N ASN A 521 18.25 -27.43 -15.78
CA ASN A 521 19.19 -26.33 -15.58
C ASN A 521 19.30 -25.89 -14.11
N MET A 522 18.64 -26.57 -13.17
CA MET A 522 18.66 -26.21 -11.75
C MET A 522 19.33 -27.28 -10.90
N ILE A 523 19.86 -26.87 -9.75
CA ILE A 523 20.57 -27.74 -8.81
C ILE A 523 20.32 -27.29 -7.36
N ALA A 524 20.17 -28.23 -6.43
CA ALA A 524 20.10 -27.93 -4.99
C ALA A 524 21.49 -27.95 -4.35
N LEU A 525 21.90 -26.86 -3.71
CA LEU A 525 23.22 -26.72 -3.10
C LEU A 525 23.12 -26.32 -1.62
N CYS A 526 24.02 -26.85 -0.80
CA CYS A 526 24.26 -26.31 0.55
C CYS A 526 24.98 -24.96 0.48
N PRO A 527 25.00 -24.15 1.56
CA PRO A 527 25.65 -22.84 1.57
C PRO A 527 27.11 -22.88 1.08
N ASN A 528 27.86 -23.91 1.45
CA ASN A 528 29.25 -24.07 1.04
C ASN A 528 29.39 -24.34 -0.47
N CYS A 529 28.61 -25.26 -1.02
CA CYS A 529 28.66 -25.55 -2.46
C CYS A 529 28.10 -24.40 -3.29
N HIS A 530 27.11 -23.67 -2.78
CA HIS A 530 26.60 -22.45 -3.40
C HIS A 530 27.69 -21.37 -3.45
N ALA A 531 28.41 -21.13 -2.34
CA ALA A 531 29.55 -20.22 -2.29
C ALA A 531 30.65 -20.59 -3.31
N LEU A 532 30.99 -21.88 -3.41
CA LEU A 532 31.95 -22.38 -4.41
C LEU A 532 31.49 -22.11 -5.84
N LYS A 533 30.19 -22.26 -6.12
CA LYS A 533 29.61 -21.96 -7.44
C LYS A 533 29.66 -20.45 -7.75
N THR A 534 29.36 -19.59 -6.78
CA THR A 534 29.24 -18.14 -7.02
C THR A 534 30.60 -17.44 -7.10
N TYR A 535 31.51 -17.73 -6.19
CA TYR A 535 32.76 -16.99 -6.03
C TYR A 535 33.97 -17.86 -5.66
N GLY A 536 33.86 -19.19 -5.77
CA GLY A 536 35.00 -20.08 -5.59
C GLY A 536 36.04 -19.93 -6.70
N GLU A 537 37.31 -20.17 -6.38
CA GLU A 537 38.43 -20.16 -7.34
C GLU A 537 38.17 -21.07 -8.56
N ASN A 538 37.55 -22.23 -8.32
CA ASN A 538 37.25 -23.24 -9.34
C ASN A 538 35.82 -23.17 -9.90
N ARG A 539 35.12 -22.03 -9.76
CA ARG A 539 33.69 -21.90 -10.10
C ARG A 539 33.33 -22.35 -11.52
N GLU A 540 34.18 -22.10 -12.52
CA GLU A 540 33.92 -22.46 -13.91
C GLU A 540 33.95 -24.00 -14.10
N LYS A 541 34.90 -24.67 -13.44
CA LYS A 541 35.00 -26.13 -13.44
C LYS A 541 33.81 -26.75 -12.71
N LEU A 542 33.45 -26.19 -11.55
CA LEU A 542 32.28 -26.62 -10.79
C LEU A 542 30.99 -26.40 -11.59
N GLY A 543 30.82 -25.25 -12.25
CA GLY A 543 29.64 -24.95 -13.08
C GLY A 543 29.41 -25.99 -14.17
N ARG A 544 30.47 -26.41 -14.88
CA ARG A 544 30.37 -27.50 -15.87
C ARG A 544 29.97 -28.84 -15.25
N LEU A 545 30.53 -29.17 -14.08
CA LEU A 545 30.19 -30.39 -13.34
C LEU A 545 28.73 -30.39 -12.87
N LEU A 546 28.25 -29.26 -12.33
CA LEU A 546 26.88 -29.09 -11.89
C LEU A 546 25.91 -29.16 -13.08
N ALA A 547 26.28 -28.63 -14.25
CA ALA A 547 25.44 -28.67 -15.45
C ALA A 547 25.24 -30.11 -15.93
N ALA A 548 26.33 -30.89 -16.01
CA ALA A 548 26.25 -32.31 -16.34
C ALA A 548 25.44 -33.10 -15.29
N THR A 549 25.62 -32.77 -14.01
CA THR A 549 24.91 -33.45 -12.91
C THR A 549 23.42 -33.14 -12.93
N ALA A 550 23.01 -31.88 -13.09
CA ALA A 550 21.61 -31.47 -13.17
C ALA A 550 20.87 -32.17 -14.31
N ARG A 551 21.51 -32.25 -15.49
CA ARG A 551 20.95 -32.95 -16.66
C ARG A 551 20.81 -34.44 -16.41
N ARG A 552 21.86 -35.11 -15.92
CA ARG A 552 21.83 -36.54 -15.60
C ARG A 552 20.74 -36.86 -14.57
N LEU A 553 20.69 -36.12 -13.46
CA LEU A 553 19.69 -36.33 -12.42
C LEU A 553 18.26 -36.09 -12.93
N HIS A 554 18.09 -35.17 -13.88
CA HIS A 554 16.80 -34.94 -14.53
C HIS A 554 16.38 -36.14 -15.40
N GLU A 555 17.28 -36.62 -16.26
CA GLU A 555 17.03 -37.78 -17.14
C GLU A 555 16.74 -39.06 -16.34
N GLU A 556 17.45 -39.31 -15.24
CA GLU A 556 17.23 -40.45 -14.34
C GLU A 556 15.83 -40.47 -13.71
N LYS A 557 15.22 -39.29 -13.49
CA LYS A 557 13.85 -39.18 -12.98
C LYS A 557 12.79 -39.28 -14.07
N LEU A 558 13.17 -39.13 -15.34
CA LEU A 558 12.27 -39.27 -16.48
C LEU A 558 12.20 -40.71 -17.00
N ALA A 559 13.30 -41.47 -16.87
CA ALA A 559 13.34 -42.92 -17.04
C ALA A 559 12.27 -43.60 -16.16
#